data_AF-A0A9Q1AFT7-F1
#
_entry.id   AF-A0A9Q1AFT7-F1
#
_cell.length_a   1.000
_cell.length_b   1.000
_cell.length_c   1.000
_cell.angle_alpha   90.00
_cell.angle_beta   90.00
_cell.angle_gamma   90.00
#
_symmetry.space_group_name_H-M   'P 1'
#
loop_
_entity.id
_entity.type
_entity.pdbx_description
1 polymer ?
#
loop_
_entity_poly.entity_id
_entity_poly.type
_entity_poly.pdbx_seq_one_letter_code
_entity_poly.pdbx_strand_id
1 'polypeptide(L)'
;MTGIHYSGLLRKLVSLGFGEKKVDVIDHHTSEIEKLSEEIEEERERVLKDPKSIMPAAFVSFKTRWGAAVCAQTQQSRNPTLWLTEWAPEPRDVYWENLAIPYMSLSVRRLIIGVAFFFLTIFFMIPIASVQALASIEGIEKRAPFLKPVIEIKFIKSVIQGFLPGIALKLFLIFLPTILMIMSKFEGFLSISSLERRSATRYYIFLIINVFFGSILTGAAFEQLNSFIKQSANEIPKTIGVAVPLKATFFITYIMVDGWAGIAGEVLMLKPLILYHLKNIFLVKTEKDREEAMDPGSLGFNTGEPRIQLYFLLGLVYATVTPFLLPFIIIFFAFAYVVFRHQIINVYNQEYESGAAFWPDVHGRVITALVISQLALLGLMSTKEAAQSAPFLIALPVLTIWFHRFCQGRHKSAFVKYPLQEAMMKDTLERARDPNFNLKPYLQDAYIHPVFKGGDDDDEDDDLSKKLETDSVLVPTKRQSRKNTPAPSRISKASSPSLSEVVKDGDP
;
A
#
# COMPACT_ATOMS: atom_id res chain seq x y z
N MET A 1 6.98 7.92 14.09
CA MET A 1 7.91 9.00 14.51
C MET A 1 9.09 9.26 13.56
N THR A 2 9.08 8.83 12.29
CA THR A 2 10.25 8.92 11.38
C THR A 2 10.31 10.15 10.46
N GLY A 3 9.32 11.05 10.50
CA GLY A 3 9.25 12.21 9.59
C GLY A 3 9.78 13.53 10.14
N ILE A 4 9.95 13.66 11.46
CA ILE A 4 10.27 14.95 12.11
C ILE A 4 11.77 15.08 12.42
N HIS A 5 12.50 13.97 12.56
CA HIS A 5 13.93 13.99 12.88
C HIS A 5 14.88 14.33 11.72
N TYR A 6 14.47 14.14 10.46
CA TYR A 6 15.34 14.51 9.32
C TYR A 6 15.45 16.03 9.12
N SER A 7 14.46 16.82 9.55
CA SER A 7 14.51 18.29 9.39
C SER A 7 15.43 18.96 10.41
N GLY A 8 15.61 18.36 11.59
CA GLY A 8 16.56 18.82 12.60
C GLY A 8 18.01 18.48 12.24
N LEU A 9 18.24 17.27 11.70
CA LEU A 9 19.56 16.81 11.24
C LEU A 9 20.10 17.65 10.07
N LEU A 10 19.23 18.01 9.11
CA LEU A 10 19.62 18.88 7.98
C LEU A 10 19.85 20.34 8.39
N ARG A 11 19.15 20.86 9.42
CA ARG A 11 19.41 22.23 9.92
C ARG A 11 20.75 22.34 10.66
N LYS A 12 21.16 21.32 11.41
CA LYS A 12 22.47 21.31 12.09
C LYS A 12 23.64 21.06 11.13
N LEU A 13 23.46 20.26 10.08
CA LEU A 13 24.51 20.03 9.07
C LEU A 13 24.75 21.27 8.17
N VAL A 14 23.73 22.12 7.97
CA VAL A 14 23.86 23.36 7.17
C VAL A 14 24.30 24.57 8.02
N SER A 15 24.22 24.51 9.37
CA SER A 15 24.70 25.59 10.24
C SER A 15 26.19 25.52 10.61
N LEU A 16 26.97 24.65 9.95
CA LEU A 16 28.42 24.47 10.15
C LEU A 16 29.28 25.63 9.59
N GLY A 17 28.77 26.87 9.67
CA GLY A 17 29.37 28.03 9.01
C GLY A 17 29.68 29.26 9.87
N PHE A 18 29.13 29.41 11.09
CA PHE A 18 29.38 30.63 11.87
C PHE A 18 29.44 30.39 13.38
N GLY A 19 30.66 30.34 13.92
CA GLY A 19 30.96 30.90 15.25
C GLY A 19 30.91 29.99 16.48
N GLU A 20 30.69 28.69 16.37
CA GLU A 20 30.75 27.78 17.53
C GLU A 20 32.15 27.21 17.78
N LYS A 21 32.51 27.05 19.06
CA LYS A 21 33.77 26.42 19.49
C LYS A 21 33.88 25.02 18.86
N LYS A 22 35.07 24.64 18.37
CA LYS A 22 35.36 23.27 17.96
C LYS A 22 35.27 22.36 19.19
N VAL A 23 34.10 21.79 19.44
CA VAL A 23 33.88 20.76 20.46
C VAL A 23 34.07 19.40 19.79
N ASP A 24 34.64 18.43 20.51
CA ASP A 24 34.70 17.05 20.01
C ASP A 24 33.27 16.54 19.79
N VAL A 25 32.97 16.16 18.55
CA VAL A 25 31.65 15.71 18.12
C VAL A 25 31.30 14.37 18.79
N ILE A 26 32.31 13.55 19.10
CA ILE A 26 32.13 12.27 19.80
C ILE A 26 31.68 12.53 21.24
N ASP A 27 32.39 13.39 21.97
CA ASP A 27 32.04 13.71 23.37
C ASP A 27 30.68 14.42 23.47
N HIS A 28 30.36 15.30 22.52
CA HIS A 28 29.06 15.96 22.47
C HIS A 28 27.93 14.94 22.25
N HIS A 29 28.06 14.02 21.30
CA HIS A 29 27.01 13.02 21.07
C HIS A 29 26.95 11.97 22.18
N THR A 30 28.07 11.62 22.81
CA THR A 30 28.09 10.68 23.94
C THR A 30 27.37 11.28 25.15
N SER A 31 27.66 12.54 25.49
CA SER A 31 26.93 13.25 26.55
C SER A 31 25.44 13.46 26.24
N GLU A 32 25.08 13.72 24.98
CA GLU A 32 23.66 13.77 24.58
C GLU A 32 22.97 12.40 24.68
N ILE A 33 23.65 11.30 24.36
CA ILE A 33 23.10 9.94 24.53
C ILE A 33 22.88 9.64 26.01
N GLU A 34 23.84 9.93 26.87
CA GLU A 34 23.72 9.74 28.33
C GLU A 34 22.53 10.54 28.88
N LYS A 35 22.48 11.83 28.55
CA LYS A 35 21.38 12.72 28.96
C LYS A 35 20.01 12.21 28.48
N LEU A 36 19.89 11.82 27.21
CA LEU A 36 18.64 11.29 26.67
C LEU A 36 18.27 9.94 27.29
N SER A 37 19.25 9.12 27.64
CA SER A 37 19.01 7.84 28.31
C SER A 37 18.45 8.05 29.72
N GLU A 38 19.00 9.00 30.47
CA GLU A 38 18.46 9.42 31.77
C GLU A 38 17.02 9.96 31.63
N GLU A 39 16.78 10.87 30.68
CA GLU A 39 15.43 11.40 30.41
C GLU A 39 14.44 10.29 30.02
N ILE A 40 14.88 9.27 29.27
CA ILE A 40 14.04 8.12 28.89
C ILE A 40 13.66 7.30 30.11
N GLU A 41 14.59 6.98 31.01
CA GLU A 41 14.31 6.21 32.22
C GLU A 41 13.40 6.97 33.19
N GLU A 42 13.63 8.27 33.37
CA GLU A 42 12.76 9.14 34.16
C GLU A 42 11.33 9.18 33.60
N GLU A 43 11.16 9.33 32.28
CA GLU A 43 9.85 9.34 31.64
C GLU A 43 9.19 7.94 31.66
N ARG A 44 9.95 6.84 31.54
CA ARG A 44 9.43 5.47 31.70
C ARG A 44 8.82 5.29 33.08
N GLU A 45 9.55 5.64 34.15
CA GLU A 45 9.04 5.56 35.51
C GLU A 45 7.82 6.43 35.73
N ARG A 46 7.84 7.66 35.19
CA ARG A 46 6.73 8.60 35.29
C ARG A 46 5.47 8.07 34.63
N VAL A 47 5.58 7.53 33.42
CA VAL A 47 4.44 6.99 32.65
C VAL A 47 3.84 5.76 33.35
N LEU A 48 4.66 4.90 33.95
CA LEU A 48 4.19 3.74 34.72
C LEU A 48 3.45 4.13 36.00
N LYS A 49 3.84 5.24 36.64
CA LYS A 49 3.24 5.74 37.89
C LYS A 49 2.03 6.65 37.66
N ASP A 50 1.93 7.33 36.51
CA ASP A 50 0.87 8.29 36.23
C ASP A 50 -0.43 7.61 35.76
N PRO A 51 -1.52 7.64 36.54
CA PRO A 51 -2.80 7.07 36.13
C PRO A 51 -3.43 7.80 34.93
N LYS A 52 -3.04 9.05 34.64
CA LYS A 52 -3.53 9.79 33.48
C LYS A 52 -2.96 9.28 32.16
N SER A 53 -1.85 8.57 32.20
CA SER A 53 -1.22 7.94 31.03
C SER A 53 -1.96 6.67 30.60
N ILE A 54 -2.86 6.15 31.42
CA ILE A 54 -3.68 4.98 31.10
C ILE A 54 -4.84 5.42 30.22
N MET A 55 -4.81 4.97 28.97
CA MET A 55 -5.89 5.20 28.03
C MET A 55 -7.10 4.30 28.34
N PRO A 56 -8.35 4.76 28.10
CA PRO A 56 -9.56 3.95 28.25
C PRO A 56 -9.71 2.94 27.08
N ALA A 57 -8.67 2.14 26.85
CA ALA A 57 -8.59 1.08 25.85
C ALA A 57 -7.74 -0.06 26.42
N ALA A 58 -8.09 -1.30 26.09
CA ALA A 58 -7.37 -2.48 26.57
C ALA A 58 -7.44 -3.60 25.54
N PHE A 59 -6.39 -4.42 25.50
CA PHE A 59 -6.39 -5.69 24.81
C PHE A 59 -6.99 -6.76 25.73
N VAL A 60 -8.00 -7.50 25.24
CA VAL A 60 -8.70 -8.52 26.02
C VAL A 60 -8.50 -9.87 25.35
N SER A 61 -7.80 -10.77 26.05
CA SER A 61 -7.51 -12.13 25.59
C SER A 61 -8.52 -13.14 26.14
N PHE A 62 -8.85 -14.15 25.34
CA PHE A 62 -9.78 -15.23 25.69
C PHE A 62 -9.08 -16.58 25.65
N LYS A 63 -9.58 -17.56 26.41
CA LYS A 63 -9.07 -18.93 26.40
C LYS A 63 -9.34 -19.69 25.09
N THR A 64 -10.25 -19.20 24.25
CA THR A 64 -10.70 -19.84 23.01
C THR A 64 -10.91 -18.80 21.93
N ARG A 65 -10.64 -19.14 20.67
CA ARG A 65 -10.95 -18.26 19.52
C ARG A 65 -12.45 -18.07 19.39
N TRP A 66 -13.24 -19.10 19.73
CA TRP A 66 -14.69 -18.98 19.77
C TRP A 66 -15.15 -17.84 20.69
N GLY A 67 -14.63 -17.77 21.93
CA GLY A 67 -14.98 -16.70 22.88
C GLY A 67 -14.61 -15.30 22.37
N ALA A 68 -13.42 -15.16 21.79
CA ALA A 68 -12.99 -13.91 21.16
C ALA A 68 -13.90 -13.52 19.98
N ALA A 69 -14.29 -14.49 19.15
CA ALA A 69 -15.16 -14.27 18.00
C ALA A 69 -16.57 -13.82 18.40
N VAL A 70 -17.12 -14.33 19.51
CA VAL A 70 -18.38 -13.85 20.06
C VAL A 70 -18.23 -12.42 20.56
N CYS A 71 -17.18 -12.12 21.34
CA CYS A 71 -16.94 -10.78 21.88
C CYS A 71 -16.80 -9.73 20.77
N ALA A 72 -15.89 -9.95 19.81
CA ALA A 72 -15.58 -8.98 18.76
C ALA A 72 -16.73 -8.69 17.78
N GLN A 73 -17.75 -9.56 17.72
CA GLN A 73 -18.86 -9.45 16.76
C GLN A 73 -20.21 -9.07 17.41
N THR A 74 -20.24 -8.82 18.73
CA THR A 74 -21.47 -8.51 19.46
C THR A 74 -21.43 -7.13 20.12
N GLN A 75 -22.61 -6.50 20.25
CA GLN A 75 -22.75 -5.24 20.97
C GLN A 75 -22.72 -5.51 22.48
N GLN A 76 -21.77 -4.93 23.20
CA GLN A 76 -21.57 -5.21 24.62
C GLN A 76 -22.48 -4.41 25.56
N SER A 77 -22.79 -3.16 25.21
CA SER A 77 -23.57 -2.27 26.08
C SER A 77 -24.76 -1.63 25.36
N ARG A 78 -25.74 -1.10 26.12
CA ARG A 78 -26.89 -0.36 25.57
C ARG A 78 -26.46 0.86 24.75
N ASN A 79 -25.34 1.48 25.13
CA ASN A 79 -24.80 2.63 24.41
C ASN A 79 -23.83 2.14 23.31
N PRO A 80 -24.11 2.38 22.02
CA PRO A 80 -23.26 1.91 20.93
C PRO A 80 -21.90 2.61 20.85
N THR A 81 -21.61 3.61 21.69
CA THR A 81 -20.31 4.30 21.72
C THR A 81 -19.42 3.88 22.90
N LEU A 82 -19.91 3.00 23.78
CA LEU A 82 -19.18 2.51 24.95
C LEU A 82 -18.92 1.01 24.81
N TRP A 83 -17.75 0.56 25.28
CA TRP A 83 -17.30 -0.83 25.20
C TRP A 83 -17.34 -1.37 23.77
N LEU A 84 -16.78 -0.57 22.86
CA LEU A 84 -16.60 -0.97 21.46
C LEU A 84 -15.53 -2.05 21.38
N THR A 85 -15.89 -3.15 20.75
CA THR A 85 -15.01 -4.30 20.56
C THR A 85 -14.68 -4.43 19.08
N GLU A 86 -13.40 -4.45 18.76
CA GLU A 86 -12.88 -4.71 17.42
C GLU A 86 -11.88 -5.87 17.50
N TRP A 87 -11.64 -6.54 16.37
CA TRP A 87 -10.57 -7.54 16.29
C TRP A 87 -9.22 -6.86 16.54
N ALA A 88 -8.50 -7.30 17.56
CA ALA A 88 -7.13 -6.85 17.78
C ALA A 88 -6.27 -7.26 16.57
N PRO A 89 -5.55 -6.32 15.94
CA PRO A 89 -4.51 -6.65 14.96
C PRO A 89 -3.45 -7.54 15.61
N GLU A 90 -2.65 -8.23 14.81
CA GLU A 90 -1.47 -8.91 15.35
C GLU A 90 -0.50 -7.87 15.97
N PRO A 91 0.30 -8.23 17.00
CA PRO A 91 1.13 -7.26 17.73
C PRO A 91 2.05 -6.39 16.85
N ARG A 92 2.60 -6.95 15.77
CA ARG A 92 3.43 -6.22 14.78
C ARG A 92 2.64 -5.28 13.87
N ASP A 93 1.34 -5.53 13.66
CA ASP A 93 0.44 -4.69 12.85
C ASP A 93 -0.14 -3.54 13.68
N VAL A 94 -0.02 -3.55 15.00
CA VAL A 94 -0.52 -2.48 15.87
C VAL A 94 0.27 -1.19 15.66
N TYR A 95 -0.43 -0.12 15.27
CA TYR A 95 0.13 1.22 15.19
C TYR A 95 -0.07 1.96 16.53
N TRP A 96 0.88 1.75 17.44
CA TRP A 96 0.81 2.19 18.85
C TRP A 96 0.55 3.68 19.05
N GLU A 97 1.12 4.55 18.22
CA GLU A 97 0.97 6.02 18.35
C GLU A 97 -0.50 6.47 18.30
N ASN A 98 -1.38 5.73 17.61
CA ASN A 98 -2.78 6.08 17.46
C ASN A 98 -3.67 5.57 18.60
N LEU A 99 -3.20 4.67 19.46
CA LEU A 99 -3.96 4.17 20.62
C LEU A 99 -4.18 5.27 21.67
N ALA A 100 -3.29 6.27 21.72
CA ALA A 100 -3.38 7.41 22.62
C ALA A 100 -4.46 8.45 22.21
N ILE A 101 -5.17 8.24 21.10
CA ILE A 101 -6.18 9.18 20.61
C ILE A 101 -7.53 8.91 21.27
N PRO A 102 -8.17 9.90 21.93
CA PRO A 102 -9.51 9.73 22.48
C PRO A 102 -10.54 9.43 21.39
N TYR A 103 -11.39 8.42 21.61
CA TYR A 103 -12.39 7.95 20.64
C TYR A 103 -13.28 9.08 20.08
N MET A 104 -13.75 10.00 20.94
CA MET A 104 -14.61 11.11 20.52
C MET A 104 -13.94 12.06 19.53
N SER A 105 -12.61 12.17 19.55
CA SER A 105 -11.85 13.04 18.64
C SER A 105 -11.70 12.44 17.24
N LEU A 106 -11.88 11.13 17.07
CA LEU A 106 -11.70 10.43 15.79
C LEU A 106 -12.64 10.96 14.71
N SER A 107 -13.90 11.24 15.05
CA SER A 107 -14.89 11.77 14.11
C SER A 107 -14.47 13.13 13.56
N VAL A 108 -13.97 14.02 14.42
CA VAL A 108 -13.48 15.36 14.03
C VAL A 108 -12.23 15.24 13.17
N ARG A 109 -11.27 14.38 13.56
CA ARG A 109 -10.04 14.12 12.78
C ARG A 109 -10.36 13.61 11.38
N ARG A 110 -11.26 12.64 11.26
CA ARG A 110 -11.73 12.09 9.97
C ARG A 110 -12.42 13.15 9.11
N LEU A 111 -13.21 14.05 9.71
CA LEU A 111 -13.82 15.17 8.99
C LEU A 111 -12.76 16.15 8.47
N ILE A 112 -11.82 16.56 9.32
CA ILE A 112 -10.71 17.45 8.94
C ILE A 112 -9.92 16.86 7.78
N ILE A 113 -9.53 15.59 7.87
CA ILE A 113 -8.79 14.90 6.80
C ILE A 113 -9.65 14.72 5.54
N GLY A 114 -10.96 14.48 5.67
CA GLY A 114 -11.88 14.45 4.54
C GLY A 114 -11.91 15.78 3.77
N VAL A 115 -12.01 16.89 4.49
CA VAL A 115 -11.98 18.25 3.92
C VAL A 115 -10.60 18.56 3.32
N ALA A 116 -9.52 18.24 4.03
CA ALA A 116 -8.15 18.42 3.53
C ALA A 116 -7.89 17.60 2.26
N PHE A 117 -8.40 16.36 2.19
CA PHE A 117 -8.29 15.51 1.01
C PHE A 117 -9.07 16.07 -0.18
N PHE A 118 -10.26 16.63 0.06
CA PHE A 118 -11.04 17.32 -0.97
C PHE A 118 -10.26 18.49 -1.57
N PHE A 119 -9.72 19.37 -0.74
CA PHE A 119 -8.90 20.49 -1.20
C PHE A 119 -7.62 20.03 -1.89
N LEU A 120 -6.92 19.03 -1.33
CA LEU A 120 -5.76 18.42 -1.98
C LEU A 120 -6.14 17.98 -3.39
N THR A 121 -7.22 17.21 -3.55
CA THR A 121 -7.64 16.66 -4.84
C THR A 121 -7.96 17.75 -5.88
N ILE A 122 -8.65 18.82 -5.49
CA ILE A 122 -9.02 19.91 -6.43
C ILE A 122 -7.80 20.79 -6.75
N PHE A 123 -7.06 21.24 -5.74
CA PHE A 123 -5.94 22.14 -5.97
C PHE A 123 -4.77 21.46 -6.67
N PHE A 124 -4.63 20.13 -6.59
CA PHE A 124 -3.60 19.39 -7.33
C PHE A 124 -3.84 19.35 -8.84
N MET A 125 -5.04 19.68 -9.34
CA MET A 125 -5.26 19.80 -10.78
C MET A 125 -4.46 20.95 -11.39
N ILE A 126 -4.27 22.06 -10.66
CA ILE A 126 -3.53 23.24 -11.13
C ILE A 126 -2.06 22.90 -11.45
N PRO A 127 -1.27 22.31 -10.54
CA PRO A 127 0.10 21.96 -10.84
C PRO A 127 0.20 20.84 -11.87
N ILE A 128 -0.71 19.85 -11.89
CA ILE A 128 -0.73 18.83 -12.95
C ILE A 128 -0.91 19.48 -14.32
N ALA A 129 -1.90 20.37 -14.45
CA ALA A 129 -2.18 21.09 -15.68
C ALA A 129 -1.01 21.97 -16.12
N SER A 130 -0.35 22.63 -15.14
CA SER A 130 0.81 23.46 -15.40
C SER A 130 2.00 22.63 -15.89
N VAL A 131 2.27 21.49 -15.26
CA VAL A 131 3.34 20.56 -15.66
C VAL A 131 3.05 19.97 -17.04
N GLN A 132 1.81 19.56 -17.31
CA GLN A 132 1.43 19.04 -18.63
C GLN A 132 1.54 20.12 -19.72
N ALA A 133 1.15 21.36 -19.43
CA ALA A 133 1.31 22.48 -20.37
C ALA A 133 2.78 22.80 -20.63
N LEU A 134 3.62 22.82 -19.59
CA LEU A 134 5.07 23.04 -19.72
C LEU A 134 5.80 21.88 -20.41
N ALA A 135 5.30 20.66 -20.25
CA ALA A 135 5.82 19.46 -20.92
C ALA A 135 5.29 19.29 -22.36
N SER A 136 4.53 20.27 -22.89
CA SER A 136 4.12 20.31 -24.29
C SER A 136 5.11 21.08 -25.16
N ILE A 137 5.17 20.76 -26.45
CA ILE A 137 6.06 21.44 -27.41
C ILE A 137 5.82 22.95 -27.39
N GLU A 138 4.56 23.38 -27.45
CA GLU A 138 4.18 24.80 -27.43
C GLU A 138 4.64 25.49 -26.13
N GLY A 139 4.51 24.81 -24.99
CA GLY A 139 4.97 25.32 -23.69
C GLY A 139 6.48 25.50 -23.63
N ILE A 140 7.24 24.54 -24.15
CA ILE A 140 8.71 24.59 -24.17
C ILE A 140 9.19 25.68 -25.14
N GLU A 141 8.62 25.76 -26.34
CA GLU A 141 8.98 26.78 -27.34
C GLU A 141 8.73 28.21 -26.85
N LYS A 142 7.66 28.41 -26.06
CA LYS A 142 7.32 29.72 -25.48
C LYS A 142 8.24 30.11 -24.32
N ARG A 143 8.65 29.16 -23.47
CA ARG A 143 9.46 29.43 -22.27
C ARG A 143 10.96 29.39 -22.52
N ALA A 144 11.41 28.54 -23.43
CA ALA A 144 12.82 28.30 -23.75
C ALA A 144 13.03 28.33 -25.28
N PRO A 145 12.95 29.52 -25.92
CA PRO A 145 13.02 29.65 -27.38
C PRO A 145 14.36 29.20 -27.98
N PHE A 146 15.43 29.12 -27.19
CA PHE A 146 16.74 28.59 -27.62
C PHE A 146 16.73 27.09 -27.91
N LEU A 147 15.73 26.33 -27.41
CA LEU A 147 15.59 24.90 -27.68
C LEU A 147 14.89 24.60 -29.01
N LYS A 148 14.33 25.60 -29.71
CA LYS A 148 13.62 25.41 -30.99
C LYS A 148 14.40 24.59 -32.02
N PRO A 149 15.71 24.84 -32.28
CA PRO A 149 16.46 24.06 -33.27
C PRO A 149 16.59 22.57 -32.90
N VAL A 150 16.59 22.25 -31.60
CA VAL A 150 16.67 20.88 -31.08
C VAL A 150 15.30 20.20 -31.09
N ILE A 151 14.24 20.94 -30.78
CA ILE A 151 12.85 20.45 -30.75
C ILE A 151 12.33 20.16 -32.16
N GLU A 152 12.77 20.89 -33.18
CA GLU A 152 12.37 20.66 -34.58
C GLU A 152 12.91 19.35 -35.18
N ILE A 153 13.89 18.71 -34.53
CA ILE A 153 14.38 17.39 -34.92
C ILE A 153 13.24 16.38 -34.75
N LYS A 154 12.76 15.78 -35.86
CA LYS A 154 11.61 14.85 -35.89
C LYS A 154 11.60 13.81 -34.77
N PHE A 155 12.76 13.21 -34.48
CA PHE A 155 12.90 12.22 -33.42
C PHE A 155 12.66 12.84 -32.02
N ILE A 156 13.34 13.95 -31.70
CA ILE A 156 13.23 14.64 -30.42
C ILE A 156 11.81 15.16 -30.20
N LYS A 157 11.20 15.73 -31.24
CA LYS A 157 9.80 16.18 -31.21
C LYS A 157 8.85 15.06 -30.77
N SER A 158 9.01 13.87 -31.36
CA SER A 158 8.21 12.69 -31.03
C SER A 158 8.42 12.24 -29.58
N VAL A 159 9.67 12.21 -29.12
CA VAL A 159 10.01 11.82 -27.73
C VAL A 159 9.41 12.79 -26.72
N ILE A 160 9.54 14.11 -26.96
CA ILE A 160 8.99 15.15 -26.09
C ILE A 160 7.48 15.04 -26.03
N GLN A 161 6.80 14.97 -27.18
CA GLN A 161 5.33 14.93 -27.22
C GLN A 161 4.74 13.64 -26.63
N GLY A 162 5.44 12.51 -26.80
CA GLY A 162 4.97 11.20 -26.35
C GLY A 162 5.26 10.92 -24.88
N PHE A 163 6.51 11.10 -24.43
CA PHE A 163 6.99 10.55 -23.16
C PHE A 163 7.09 11.60 -22.05
N LEU A 164 7.46 12.85 -22.38
CA LEU A 164 7.76 13.88 -21.38
C LEU A 164 6.59 14.19 -20.44
N PRO A 165 5.32 14.34 -20.92
CA PRO A 165 4.19 14.55 -20.03
C PRO A 165 3.97 13.41 -19.04
N GLY A 166 4.18 12.16 -19.47
CA GLY A 166 4.06 10.97 -18.62
C GLY A 166 5.13 10.91 -17.53
N ILE A 167 6.39 11.22 -17.89
CA ILE A 167 7.49 11.28 -16.92
C ILE A 167 7.24 12.41 -15.91
N ALA A 168 6.85 13.58 -16.39
CA ALA A 168 6.63 14.74 -15.54
C ALA A 168 5.47 14.52 -14.55
N LEU A 169 4.37 13.90 -15.02
CA LEU A 169 3.26 13.49 -14.14
C LEU A 169 3.73 12.47 -13.10
N LYS A 170 4.49 11.45 -13.51
CA LYS A 170 5.02 10.43 -12.59
C LYS A 170 5.87 11.05 -11.48
N LEU A 171 6.79 11.95 -11.83
CA LEU A 171 7.64 12.65 -10.86
C LEU A 171 6.81 13.43 -9.83
N PHE A 172 5.73 14.07 -10.27
CA PHE A 172 4.84 14.81 -9.39
C PHE A 172 4.03 13.90 -8.45
N LEU A 173 3.68 12.69 -8.90
CA LEU A 173 2.93 11.71 -8.12
C LEU A 173 3.79 10.93 -7.11
N ILE A 174 5.11 10.91 -7.22
CA ILE A 174 6.00 10.14 -6.32
C ILE A 174 5.82 10.52 -4.84
N PHE A 175 5.58 11.79 -4.53
CA PHE A 175 5.44 12.25 -3.15
C PHE A 175 4.04 12.02 -2.57
N LEU A 176 3.05 11.79 -3.44
CA LEU A 176 1.65 11.77 -3.04
C LEU A 176 1.31 10.61 -2.08
N PRO A 177 1.76 9.36 -2.29
CA PRO A 177 1.49 8.28 -1.34
C PRO A 177 2.00 8.57 0.07
N THR A 178 3.14 9.25 0.21
CA THR A 178 3.67 9.67 1.51
C THR A 178 2.73 10.67 2.19
N ILE A 179 2.24 11.67 1.45
CA ILE A 179 1.24 12.63 1.95
C ILE A 179 -0.02 11.91 2.40
N LEU A 180 -0.56 11.00 1.57
CA LEU A 180 -1.78 10.25 1.87
C LEU A 180 -1.62 9.29 3.06
N MET A 181 -0.42 8.73 3.24
CA MET A 181 -0.08 7.93 4.41
C MET A 181 -0.06 8.78 5.68
N ILE A 182 0.56 9.97 5.65
CA ILE A 182 0.56 10.92 6.78
C ILE A 182 -0.86 11.34 7.13
N MET A 183 -1.69 11.65 6.14
CA MET A 183 -3.11 11.97 6.36
C MET A 183 -3.86 10.80 7.01
N SER A 184 -3.59 9.56 6.58
CA SER A 184 -4.23 8.37 7.14
C SER A 184 -3.77 8.10 8.58
N LYS A 185 -2.49 8.35 8.90
CA LYS A 185 -1.96 8.27 10.27
C LYS A 185 -2.68 9.24 11.20
N PHE A 186 -2.91 10.49 10.76
CA PHE A 186 -3.62 11.50 11.55
C PHE A 186 -5.09 11.17 11.85
N GLU A 187 -5.74 10.34 11.02
CA GLU A 187 -7.14 9.91 11.25
C GLU A 187 -7.31 8.98 12.46
N GLY A 188 -6.23 8.36 12.94
CA GLY A 188 -6.28 7.49 14.11
C GLY A 188 -6.71 6.05 13.83
N PHE A 189 -6.22 5.43 12.75
CA PHE A 189 -6.38 3.96 12.58
C PHE A 189 -5.38 3.21 13.46
N LEU A 190 -5.82 2.09 14.03
CA LEU A 190 -5.05 1.32 15.02
C LEU A 190 -4.09 0.30 14.40
N SER A 191 -4.24 -0.04 13.11
CA SER A 191 -3.35 -0.99 12.43
C SER A 191 -2.68 -0.42 11.20
N ILE A 192 -1.47 -0.92 10.90
CA ILE A 192 -0.73 -0.61 9.67
C ILE A 192 -1.54 -1.08 8.46
N SER A 193 -2.10 -2.29 8.52
CA SER A 193 -3.00 -2.85 7.51
C SER A 193 -4.19 -1.94 7.17
N SER A 194 -4.82 -1.32 8.16
CA SER A 194 -5.93 -0.38 7.97
C SER A 194 -5.45 0.96 7.41
N LEU A 195 -4.29 1.45 7.87
CA LEU A 195 -3.65 2.67 7.34
C LEU A 195 -3.32 2.52 5.85
N GLU A 196 -2.73 1.39 5.45
CA GLU A 196 -2.40 1.10 4.06
C GLU A 196 -3.65 1.03 3.19
N ARG A 197 -4.69 0.29 3.62
CA ARG A 197 -5.97 0.19 2.91
C ARG A 197 -6.64 1.55 2.73
N ARG A 198 -6.62 2.38 3.76
CA ARG A 198 -7.20 3.72 3.71
C ARG A 198 -6.41 4.65 2.79
N SER A 199 -5.08 4.61 2.87
CA SER A 199 -4.19 5.37 2.00
C SER A 199 -4.37 4.97 0.53
N ALA A 200 -4.41 3.67 0.25
CA ALA A 200 -4.69 3.12 -1.08
C ALA A 200 -6.04 3.61 -1.63
N THR A 201 -7.09 3.58 -0.80
CA THR A 201 -8.43 4.06 -1.19
C THR A 201 -8.39 5.53 -1.61
N ARG A 202 -7.72 6.39 -0.84
CA ARG A 202 -7.56 7.81 -1.19
C ARG A 202 -6.75 7.98 -2.46
N TYR A 203 -5.67 7.22 -2.61
CA TYR A 203 -4.82 7.34 -3.77
C TYR A 203 -5.57 6.92 -5.04
N TYR A 204 -6.39 5.87 -4.97
CA TYR A 204 -7.27 5.45 -6.06
C TYR A 204 -8.27 6.55 -6.46
N ILE A 205 -8.96 7.16 -5.49
CA ILE A 205 -9.88 8.29 -5.75
C ILE A 205 -9.14 9.45 -6.39
N PHE A 206 -7.95 9.76 -5.88
CA PHE A 206 -7.10 10.81 -6.43
C PHE A 206 -6.71 10.52 -7.89
N LEU A 207 -6.26 9.30 -8.20
CA LEU A 207 -5.89 8.89 -9.56
C LEU A 207 -7.09 8.99 -10.52
N ILE A 208 -8.29 8.58 -10.11
CA ILE A 208 -9.49 8.75 -10.93
C ILE A 208 -9.75 10.22 -11.22
N ILE A 209 -9.78 11.07 -10.19
CA ILE A 209 -10.18 12.47 -10.37
C ILE A 209 -9.11 13.26 -11.12
N ASN A 210 -7.83 13.14 -10.74
CA ASN A 210 -6.76 13.95 -11.29
C ASN A 210 -6.13 13.34 -12.54
N VAL A 211 -5.80 12.04 -12.52
CA VAL A 211 -5.08 11.42 -13.65
C VAL A 211 -6.03 11.03 -14.76
N PHE A 212 -7.17 10.39 -14.46
CA PHE A 212 -8.14 10.02 -15.48
C PHE A 212 -9.01 11.21 -15.91
N PHE A 213 -9.88 11.73 -15.04
CA PHE A 213 -10.77 12.85 -15.42
C PHE A 213 -10.02 14.15 -15.66
N GLY A 214 -9.05 14.50 -14.81
CA GLY A 214 -8.25 15.72 -14.95
C GLY A 214 -7.51 15.78 -16.29
N SER A 215 -6.84 14.70 -16.72
CA SER A 215 -6.16 14.68 -18.02
C SER A 215 -7.11 14.77 -19.22
N ILE A 216 -8.33 14.24 -19.07
CA ILE A 216 -9.38 14.37 -20.10
C ILE A 216 -9.87 15.83 -20.18
N LEU A 217 -10.10 16.47 -19.03
CA LEU A 217 -10.63 17.84 -18.93
C LEU A 217 -9.59 18.91 -19.28
N THR A 218 -8.39 18.84 -18.72
CA THR A 218 -7.31 19.82 -18.96
C THR A 218 -6.82 19.76 -20.40
N GLY A 219 -6.77 18.57 -20.98
CA GLY A 219 -6.33 18.38 -22.35
C GLY A 219 -7.34 18.85 -23.41
N ALA A 220 -8.54 19.29 -22.99
CA ALA A 220 -9.56 19.90 -23.85
C ALA A 220 -9.47 21.44 -23.87
N ALA A 221 -8.36 22.01 -23.36
CA ALA A 221 -8.08 23.42 -23.14
C ALA A 221 -8.82 24.01 -21.94
N PHE A 222 -8.10 24.81 -21.15
CA PHE A 222 -8.66 25.65 -20.06
C PHE A 222 -9.84 26.52 -20.53
N GLU A 223 -9.93 26.82 -21.83
CA GLU A 223 -11.07 27.51 -22.43
C GLU A 223 -12.35 26.64 -22.44
N GLN A 224 -12.25 25.32 -22.63
CA GLN A 224 -13.39 24.43 -22.47
C GLN A 224 -13.76 24.25 -21.00
N LEU A 225 -12.84 24.32 -20.03
CA LEU A 225 -13.23 24.20 -18.62
C LEU A 225 -14.23 25.30 -18.21
N ASN A 226 -14.08 26.51 -18.75
CA ASN A 226 -15.04 27.61 -18.57
C ASN A 226 -16.38 27.37 -19.31
N SER A 227 -16.40 26.64 -20.42
CA SER A 227 -17.64 26.23 -21.09
C SER A 227 -18.30 25.04 -20.37
N PHE A 228 -17.52 24.10 -19.84
CA PHE A 228 -17.95 22.93 -19.07
C PHE A 228 -18.62 23.30 -17.75
N ILE A 229 -18.05 24.24 -16.99
CA ILE A 229 -18.66 24.73 -15.74
C ILE A 229 -20.00 25.43 -16.02
N LYS A 230 -20.16 25.99 -17.22
CA LYS A 230 -21.39 26.66 -17.66
C LYS A 230 -22.33 25.74 -18.45
N GLN A 231 -21.95 24.50 -18.73
CA GLN A 231 -22.77 23.54 -19.49
C GLN A 231 -23.82 22.88 -18.59
N SER A 232 -24.98 22.58 -19.19
CA SER A 232 -26.04 21.83 -18.52
C SER A 232 -25.56 20.40 -18.20
N ALA A 233 -26.03 19.84 -17.08
CA ALA A 233 -25.66 18.49 -16.61
C ALA A 233 -25.87 17.39 -17.67
N ASN A 234 -26.78 17.61 -18.62
CA ASN A 234 -27.07 16.69 -19.72
C ASN A 234 -25.95 16.61 -20.78
N GLU A 235 -25.06 17.60 -20.85
CA GLU A 235 -23.96 17.62 -21.83
C GLU A 235 -22.67 17.00 -21.31
N ILE A 236 -22.51 16.88 -19.98
CA ILE A 236 -21.31 16.32 -19.34
C ILE A 236 -20.96 14.93 -19.90
N PRO A 237 -21.90 13.96 -19.99
CA PRO A 237 -21.58 12.65 -20.55
C PRO A 237 -21.18 12.72 -22.02
N LYS A 238 -21.79 13.62 -22.81
CA LYS A 238 -21.50 13.79 -24.23
C LYS A 238 -20.09 14.31 -24.46
N THR A 239 -19.68 15.35 -23.72
CA THR A 239 -18.35 15.93 -23.88
C THR A 239 -17.26 14.97 -23.42
N ILE A 240 -17.50 14.21 -22.33
CA ILE A 240 -16.60 13.12 -21.91
C ILE A 240 -16.51 12.05 -23.00
N GLY A 241 -17.65 11.66 -23.60
CA GLY A 241 -17.71 10.68 -24.67
C GLY A 241 -16.82 11.02 -25.86
N VAL A 242 -16.75 12.29 -26.25
CA VAL A 242 -15.88 12.76 -27.35
C VAL A 242 -14.41 12.89 -26.90
N ALA A 243 -14.16 13.36 -25.68
CA ALA A 243 -12.82 13.63 -25.19
C ALA A 243 -12.01 12.36 -24.85
N VAL A 244 -12.68 11.30 -24.39
CA VAL A 244 -12.03 10.02 -24.02
C VAL A 244 -11.22 9.43 -25.19
N PRO A 245 -11.79 9.17 -26.38
CA PRO A 245 -11.02 8.62 -27.50
C PRO A 245 -9.82 9.48 -27.91
N LEU A 246 -9.96 10.82 -27.87
CA LEU A 246 -8.89 11.75 -28.25
C LEU A 246 -7.66 11.66 -27.33
N LYS A 247 -7.82 11.18 -26.10
CA LYS A 247 -6.75 11.02 -25.11
C LYS A 247 -6.15 9.62 -25.03
N ALA A 248 -6.58 8.68 -25.87
CA ALA A 248 -6.04 7.32 -25.88
C ALA A 248 -4.51 7.30 -26.06
N THR A 249 -3.97 8.10 -26.98
CA THR A 249 -2.52 8.17 -27.24
C THR A 249 -1.71 8.59 -26.01
N PHE A 250 -2.22 9.54 -25.21
CA PHE A 250 -1.58 9.95 -23.97
C PHE A 250 -1.55 8.81 -22.94
N PHE A 251 -2.65 8.08 -22.79
CA PHE A 251 -2.67 6.96 -21.85
C PHE A 251 -1.81 5.77 -22.30
N ILE A 252 -1.67 5.54 -23.61
CA ILE A 252 -0.72 4.56 -24.15
C ILE A 252 0.71 4.91 -23.72
N THR A 253 1.16 6.15 -23.93
CA THR A 253 2.51 6.56 -23.54
C THR A 253 2.69 6.59 -22.03
N TYR A 254 1.65 6.99 -21.28
CA TYR A 254 1.64 6.91 -19.81
C TYR A 254 1.84 5.47 -19.31
N ILE A 255 1.15 4.47 -19.89
CA ILE A 255 1.33 3.05 -19.53
C ILE A 255 2.75 2.56 -19.87
N MET A 256 3.33 3.01 -20.98
CA MET A 256 4.71 2.65 -21.33
C MET A 256 5.73 3.22 -20.32
N VAL A 257 5.54 4.46 -19.86
CA VAL A 257 6.45 5.13 -18.91
C VAL A 257 6.23 4.67 -17.48
N ASP A 258 5.01 4.77 -16.98
CA ASP A 258 4.71 4.46 -15.59
C ASP A 258 4.60 2.95 -15.36
N GLY A 259 3.97 2.24 -16.29
CA GLY A 259 3.77 0.80 -16.22
C GLY A 259 5.03 0.04 -16.60
N TRP A 260 5.41 0.01 -17.88
CA TRP A 260 6.50 -0.85 -18.34
C TRP A 260 7.85 -0.44 -17.76
N ALA A 261 8.26 0.82 -17.98
CA ALA A 261 9.54 1.30 -17.46
C ALA A 261 9.54 1.41 -15.93
N GLY A 262 8.39 1.68 -15.30
CA GLY A 262 8.28 1.68 -13.84
C GLY A 262 8.50 0.31 -13.22
N ILE A 263 7.85 -0.73 -13.73
CA ILE A 263 8.06 -2.11 -13.25
C ILE A 263 9.47 -2.59 -13.57
N ALA A 264 10.02 -2.27 -14.75
CA ALA A 264 11.40 -2.60 -15.08
C ALA A 264 12.39 -1.93 -14.13
N GLY A 265 12.14 -0.68 -13.74
CA GLY A 265 12.93 0.03 -12.73
C GLY A 265 12.78 -0.52 -11.33
N GLU A 266 11.58 -1.01 -10.97
CA GLU A 266 11.31 -1.63 -9.66
C GLU A 266 12.17 -2.87 -9.43
N VAL A 267 12.44 -3.67 -10.48
CA VAL A 267 13.33 -4.85 -10.41
C VAL A 267 14.73 -4.47 -9.90
N LEU A 268 15.23 -3.28 -10.26
CA LEU A 268 16.55 -2.83 -9.84
C LEU A 268 16.61 -2.41 -8.38
N MET A 269 15.45 -2.14 -7.76
CA MET A 269 15.33 -1.72 -6.36
C MET A 269 16.35 -0.64 -5.96
N LEU A 270 16.47 0.40 -6.80
CA LEU A 270 17.52 1.42 -6.66
C LEU A 270 17.51 2.12 -5.29
N LYS A 271 16.32 2.36 -4.73
CA LYS A 271 16.18 3.04 -3.43
C LYS A 271 16.82 2.24 -2.28
N PRO A 272 16.41 0.99 -1.98
CA PRO A 272 17.06 0.20 -0.93
C PRO A 272 18.52 -0.12 -1.28
N LEU A 273 18.88 -0.33 -2.56
CA LEU A 273 20.27 -0.58 -2.95
C LEU A 273 21.20 0.59 -2.61
N ILE A 274 20.81 1.82 -2.95
CA ILE A 274 21.60 3.03 -2.64
C ILE A 274 21.67 3.23 -1.12
N LEU A 275 20.55 3.07 -0.41
CA LEU A 275 20.52 3.21 1.05
C LEU A 275 21.38 2.16 1.75
N TYR A 276 21.36 0.91 1.27
CA TYR A 276 22.21 -0.16 1.78
C TYR A 276 23.69 0.19 1.65
N HIS A 277 24.15 0.61 0.46
CA HIS A 277 25.55 0.99 0.28
C HIS A 277 25.94 2.23 1.11
N LEU A 278 25.03 3.21 1.24
CA LEU A 278 25.27 4.39 2.06
C LEU A 278 25.39 4.01 3.55
N LYS A 279 24.46 3.21 4.09
CA LYS A 279 24.50 2.71 5.46
C LYS A 279 25.77 1.87 5.69
N ASN A 280 26.13 1.01 4.74
CA ASN A 280 27.29 0.14 4.85
C ASN A 280 28.62 0.90 4.86
N ILE A 281 28.72 2.04 4.17
CA ILE A 281 29.92 2.87 4.16
C ILE A 281 30.03 3.73 5.43
N PHE A 282 28.91 4.26 5.94
CA PHE A 282 28.94 5.30 6.97
C PHE A 282 28.48 4.87 8.37
N LEU A 283 27.66 3.83 8.50
CA LEU A 283 26.96 3.49 9.75
C LEU A 283 27.23 2.07 10.26
N VAL A 284 27.45 1.09 9.37
CA VAL A 284 27.64 -0.32 9.74
C VAL A 284 28.98 -0.52 10.46
N LYS A 285 28.93 -1.10 11.66
CA LYS A 285 30.10 -1.50 12.44
C LYS A 285 30.13 -3.00 12.73
N THR A 286 28.96 -3.63 12.88
CA THR A 286 28.80 -5.05 13.19
C THR A 286 28.05 -5.81 12.08
N GLU A 287 28.05 -7.15 12.14
CA GLU A 287 27.28 -7.98 11.21
C GLU A 287 25.77 -7.78 11.39
N LYS A 288 25.28 -7.59 12.63
CA LYS A 288 23.86 -7.29 12.90
C LYS A 288 23.42 -5.97 12.25
N ASP A 289 24.25 -4.92 12.32
CA ASP A 289 23.96 -3.64 11.66
C ASP A 289 23.82 -3.79 10.14
N ARG A 290 24.52 -4.77 9.55
CA ARG A 290 24.45 -5.07 8.11
C ARG A 290 23.14 -5.76 7.73
N GLU A 291 22.62 -6.63 8.60
CA GLU A 291 21.30 -7.24 8.43
C GLU A 291 20.20 -6.18 8.54
N GLU A 292 20.26 -5.28 9.52
CA GLU A 292 19.35 -4.13 9.64
C GLU A 292 19.45 -3.14 8.46
N ALA A 293 20.64 -3.01 7.87
CA ALA A 293 20.81 -2.22 6.65
C ALA A 293 20.17 -2.89 5.43
N MET A 294 20.01 -4.22 5.44
CA MET A 294 19.42 -5.03 4.37
C MET A 294 17.89 -5.15 4.53
N ASP A 295 17.22 -4.03 4.77
CA ASP A 295 15.75 -3.96 4.84
C ASP A 295 15.15 -3.56 3.47
N PRO A 296 14.50 -4.49 2.76
CA PRO A 296 13.85 -4.20 1.48
C PRO A 296 12.48 -3.52 1.64
N GLY A 297 11.91 -3.52 2.84
CA GLY A 297 10.53 -3.14 3.12
C GLY A 297 9.48 -4.12 2.60
N SER A 298 8.22 -3.71 2.69
CA SER A 298 7.05 -4.46 2.19
C SER A 298 6.71 -4.19 0.72
N LEU A 299 5.77 -4.97 0.18
CA LEU A 299 5.28 -4.89 -1.21
C LEU A 299 4.71 -3.50 -1.59
N GLY A 300 4.40 -2.65 -0.60
CA GLY A 300 3.88 -1.30 -0.84
C GLY A 300 2.45 -1.28 -1.36
N PHE A 301 1.51 -1.91 -0.64
CA PHE A 301 0.10 -2.01 -1.02
C PHE A 301 -0.52 -0.63 -1.29
N ASN A 302 -0.16 0.37 -0.47
CA ASN A 302 -0.56 1.77 -0.61
C ASN A 302 -0.25 2.42 -1.98
N THR A 303 0.77 1.95 -2.71
CA THR A 303 1.20 2.51 -4.00
C THR A 303 0.88 1.61 -5.19
N GLY A 304 1.14 0.31 -5.06
CA GLY A 304 0.99 -0.65 -6.15
C GLY A 304 -0.47 -0.92 -6.49
N GLU A 305 -1.31 -1.09 -5.47
CA GLU A 305 -2.71 -1.49 -5.67
C GLU A 305 -3.54 -0.42 -6.40
N PRO A 306 -3.45 0.88 -6.04
CA PRO A 306 -4.17 1.93 -6.76
C PRO A 306 -3.70 2.10 -8.21
N ARG A 307 -2.41 1.88 -8.49
CA ARG A 307 -1.84 1.92 -9.86
C ARG A 307 -2.45 0.82 -10.73
N ILE A 308 -2.50 -0.41 -10.22
CA ILE A 308 -3.12 -1.55 -10.91
C ILE A 308 -4.59 -1.25 -11.23
N GLN A 309 -5.32 -0.67 -10.28
CA GLN A 309 -6.73 -0.32 -10.47
C GLN A 309 -6.96 0.80 -11.48
N LEU A 310 -6.04 1.76 -11.59
CA LEU A 310 -6.07 2.76 -12.65
C LEU A 310 -5.96 2.10 -14.02
N TYR A 311 -5.08 1.11 -14.20
CA TYR A 311 -4.97 0.40 -15.47
C TYR A 311 -6.19 -0.49 -15.75
N PHE A 312 -6.81 -1.09 -14.73
CA PHE A 312 -8.12 -1.73 -14.90
C PHE A 312 -9.18 -0.75 -15.39
N LEU A 313 -9.26 0.46 -14.81
CA LEU A 313 -10.18 1.49 -15.27
C LEU A 313 -9.92 1.87 -16.73
N LEU A 314 -8.66 2.15 -17.09
CA LEU A 314 -8.29 2.48 -18.46
C LEU A 314 -8.64 1.34 -19.43
N GLY A 315 -8.34 0.09 -19.06
CA GLY A 315 -8.68 -1.08 -19.87
C GLY A 315 -10.18 -1.21 -20.10
N LEU A 316 -10.99 -1.09 -19.04
CA LEU A 316 -12.45 -1.20 -19.13
C LEU A 316 -13.07 -0.05 -19.92
N VAL A 317 -12.60 1.19 -19.75
CA VAL A 317 -13.11 2.36 -20.49
C VAL A 317 -12.71 2.27 -21.97
N TYR A 318 -11.45 1.98 -22.27
CA TYR A 318 -10.94 1.99 -23.64
C TYR A 318 -11.18 0.70 -24.40
N ALA A 319 -11.59 -0.39 -23.76
CA ALA A 319 -11.96 -1.64 -24.45
C ALA A 319 -13.00 -1.44 -25.55
N THR A 320 -14.00 -0.59 -25.29
CA THR A 320 -15.09 -0.31 -26.25
C THR A 320 -14.81 0.90 -27.12
N VAL A 321 -13.89 1.79 -26.71
CA VAL A 321 -13.62 3.07 -27.39
C VAL A 321 -12.42 2.99 -28.32
N THR A 322 -11.30 2.45 -27.82
CA THR A 322 -10.03 2.34 -28.57
C THR A 322 -9.30 1.05 -28.17
N PRO A 323 -9.65 -0.10 -28.79
CA PRO A 323 -9.12 -1.42 -28.40
C PRO A 323 -7.61 -1.54 -28.49
N PHE A 324 -6.94 -0.70 -29.28
CA PHE A 324 -5.48 -0.65 -29.41
C PHE A 324 -4.75 -0.38 -28.09
N LEU A 325 -5.41 0.15 -27.06
CA LEU A 325 -4.82 0.36 -25.74
C LEU A 325 -4.69 -0.96 -24.95
N LEU A 326 -5.54 -1.96 -25.21
CA LEU A 326 -5.59 -3.22 -24.45
C LEU A 326 -4.29 -4.05 -24.52
N PRO A 327 -3.64 -4.24 -25.69
CA PRO A 327 -2.37 -4.98 -25.75
C PRO A 327 -1.29 -4.38 -24.82
N PHE A 328 -1.24 -3.05 -24.68
CA PHE A 328 -0.27 -2.39 -23.81
C PHE A 328 -0.51 -2.71 -22.32
N ILE A 329 -1.78 -2.76 -21.90
CA ILE A 329 -2.18 -3.16 -20.56
C ILE A 329 -1.89 -4.64 -20.31
N ILE A 330 -2.20 -5.52 -21.27
CA ILE A 330 -1.96 -6.96 -21.12
C ILE A 330 -0.47 -7.25 -20.97
N ILE A 331 0.38 -6.62 -21.78
CA ILE A 331 1.84 -6.72 -21.65
C ILE A 331 2.30 -6.21 -20.28
N PHE A 332 1.75 -5.09 -19.80
CA PHE A 332 2.02 -4.60 -18.45
C PHE A 332 1.68 -5.64 -17.39
N PHE A 333 0.48 -6.23 -17.42
CA PHE A 333 0.07 -7.22 -16.41
C PHE A 333 0.91 -8.50 -16.47
N ALA A 334 1.23 -9.00 -17.66
CA ALA A 334 2.09 -10.16 -17.83
C ALA A 334 3.49 -9.91 -17.25
N PHE A 335 4.07 -8.75 -17.55
CA PHE A 335 5.39 -8.37 -17.05
C PHE A 335 5.38 -8.13 -15.53
N ALA A 336 4.41 -7.36 -15.02
CA ALA A 336 4.24 -7.10 -13.59
C ALA A 336 4.02 -8.40 -12.79
N TYR A 337 3.26 -9.36 -13.31
CA TYR A 337 3.05 -10.66 -12.66
C TYR A 337 4.37 -11.40 -12.46
N VAL A 338 5.22 -11.49 -13.50
CA VAL A 338 6.51 -12.18 -13.40
C VAL A 338 7.45 -11.46 -12.43
N VAL A 339 7.52 -10.13 -12.49
CA VAL A 339 8.38 -9.31 -11.63
C VAL A 339 7.95 -9.38 -10.17
N PHE A 340 6.70 -9.08 -9.84
CA PHE A 340 6.23 -9.11 -8.46
C PHE A 340 6.26 -10.52 -7.89
N ARG A 341 5.97 -11.56 -8.69
CA ARG A 341 6.13 -12.95 -8.25
C ARG A 341 7.59 -13.25 -7.88
N HIS A 342 8.56 -12.76 -8.66
CA HIS A 342 9.97 -12.93 -8.33
C HIS A 342 10.35 -12.19 -7.05
N GLN A 343 9.92 -10.94 -6.89
CA GLN A 343 10.26 -10.12 -5.72
C GLN A 343 9.58 -10.60 -4.43
N ILE A 344 8.33 -11.08 -4.49
CA ILE A 344 7.63 -11.68 -3.34
C ILE A 344 8.37 -12.93 -2.85
N ILE A 345 8.95 -13.72 -3.74
CA ILE A 345 9.67 -14.94 -3.35
C ILE A 345 11.06 -14.62 -2.77
N ASN A 346 11.74 -13.61 -3.31
CA ASN A 346 13.17 -13.42 -3.05
C ASN A 346 13.53 -12.22 -2.18
N VAL A 347 12.64 -11.24 -2.02
CA VAL A 347 13.01 -9.94 -1.46
C VAL A 347 12.04 -9.42 -0.42
N TYR A 348 10.76 -9.22 -0.77
CA TYR A 348 9.86 -8.48 0.11
C TYR A 348 9.57 -9.23 1.41
N ASN A 349 9.73 -8.53 2.54
CA ASN A 349 9.28 -9.02 3.83
C ASN A 349 7.86 -8.52 4.13
N GLN A 350 7.01 -9.40 4.61
CA GLN A 350 5.62 -9.05 4.91
C GLN A 350 5.52 -8.51 6.33
N GLU A 351 5.41 -7.18 6.45
CA GLU A 351 5.29 -6.47 7.75
C GLU A 351 4.07 -6.91 8.55
N TYR A 352 2.97 -7.26 7.87
CA TYR A 352 1.75 -7.71 8.53
C TYR A 352 0.96 -8.76 7.75
N GLU A 353 0.22 -9.64 8.43
CA GLU A 353 -0.71 -10.61 7.83
C GLU A 353 -2.17 -10.17 7.99
N SER A 354 -2.79 -9.73 6.88
CA SER A 354 -4.16 -9.22 6.87
C SER A 354 -5.22 -10.27 6.53
N GLY A 355 -4.87 -11.49 6.10
CA GLY A 355 -5.82 -12.50 5.67
C GLY A 355 -6.63 -12.10 4.43
N ALA A 356 -6.03 -11.30 3.53
CA ALA A 356 -6.66 -10.73 2.34
C ALA A 356 -7.96 -9.92 2.60
N ALA A 357 -8.10 -9.32 3.80
CA ALA A 357 -9.27 -8.51 4.17
C ALA A 357 -9.49 -7.26 3.29
N PHE A 358 -8.52 -6.89 2.45
CA PHE A 358 -8.61 -5.82 1.46
C PHE A 358 -9.43 -6.18 0.20
N TRP A 359 -9.72 -7.47 -0.05
CA TRP A 359 -10.39 -7.90 -1.28
C TRP A 359 -11.78 -7.27 -1.53
N PRO A 360 -12.64 -7.06 -0.52
CA PRO A 360 -13.90 -6.34 -0.71
C PRO A 360 -13.70 -4.91 -1.22
N ASP A 361 -12.62 -4.24 -0.83
CA ASP A 361 -12.27 -2.90 -1.29
C ASP A 361 -11.84 -2.94 -2.76
N VAL A 362 -10.96 -3.89 -3.13
CA VAL A 362 -10.53 -4.11 -4.52
C VAL A 362 -11.72 -4.38 -5.44
N HIS A 363 -12.60 -5.32 -5.05
CA HIS A 363 -13.79 -5.65 -5.80
C HIS A 363 -14.70 -4.42 -5.98
N GLY A 364 -14.95 -3.65 -4.91
CA GLY A 364 -15.76 -2.43 -4.98
C GLY A 364 -15.20 -1.39 -5.96
N ARG A 365 -13.88 -1.24 -6.01
CA ARG A 365 -13.21 -0.30 -6.93
C ARG A 365 -13.26 -0.77 -8.38
N VAL A 366 -13.08 -2.07 -8.66
CA VAL A 366 -13.26 -2.62 -10.01
C VAL A 366 -14.70 -2.49 -10.50
N ILE A 367 -15.69 -2.73 -9.64
CA ILE A 367 -17.11 -2.47 -9.94
C ILE A 367 -17.32 -0.97 -10.25
N THR A 368 -16.72 -0.09 -9.48
CA THR A 368 -16.80 1.37 -9.73
C THR A 368 -16.20 1.73 -11.08
N ALA A 369 -15.07 1.12 -11.45
CA ALA A 369 -14.46 1.29 -12.77
C ALA A 369 -15.34 0.77 -13.92
N LEU A 370 -16.04 -0.35 -13.72
CA LEU A 370 -17.03 -0.87 -14.68
C LEU A 370 -18.20 0.10 -14.88
N VAL A 371 -18.73 0.66 -13.79
CA VAL A 371 -19.80 1.67 -13.86
C VAL A 371 -19.30 2.92 -14.61
N ILE A 372 -18.09 3.41 -14.32
CA ILE A 372 -17.49 4.55 -15.04
C ILE A 372 -17.35 4.23 -16.55
N SER A 373 -16.88 3.02 -16.91
CA SER A 373 -16.79 2.58 -18.31
C SER A 373 -18.15 2.58 -19.01
N GLN A 374 -19.18 2.03 -18.40
CA GLN A 374 -20.54 2.00 -18.95
C GLN A 374 -21.13 3.40 -19.13
N LEU A 375 -20.90 4.31 -18.18
CA LEU A 375 -21.31 5.71 -18.27
C LEU A 375 -20.55 6.46 -19.38
N ALA A 376 -19.25 6.21 -19.52
CA ALA A 376 -18.44 6.79 -20.60
C ALA A 376 -18.91 6.30 -21.98
N LEU A 377 -19.24 5.02 -22.11
CA LEU A 377 -19.80 4.44 -23.32
C LEU A 377 -21.18 5.04 -23.66
N LEU A 378 -22.05 5.20 -22.66
CA LEU A 378 -23.34 5.88 -22.83
C LEU A 378 -23.14 7.31 -23.33
N GLY A 379 -22.18 8.04 -22.76
CA GLY A 379 -21.80 9.38 -23.18
C GLY A 379 -21.37 9.43 -24.66
N LEU A 380 -20.50 8.50 -25.08
CA LEU A 380 -20.01 8.40 -26.46
C LEU A 380 -21.11 8.01 -27.46
N MET A 381 -22.01 7.09 -27.10
CA MET A 381 -23.10 6.67 -28.00
C MET A 381 -24.17 7.76 -28.15
N SER A 382 -24.37 8.57 -27.10
CA SER A 382 -25.28 9.72 -27.12
C SER A 382 -24.85 10.82 -28.08
N THR A 383 -23.55 10.94 -28.41
CA THR A 383 -23.07 11.91 -29.40
C THR A 383 -23.20 11.44 -30.84
N LYS A 384 -23.36 10.13 -31.08
CA LYS A 384 -23.53 9.54 -32.42
C LYS A 384 -24.99 9.38 -32.85
N GLU A 385 -25.92 10.08 -32.20
CA GLU A 385 -27.37 10.01 -32.44
C GLU A 385 -27.96 8.58 -32.35
N ALA A 386 -27.23 7.65 -31.73
CA ALA A 386 -27.63 6.25 -31.58
C ALA A 386 -28.62 6.06 -30.41
N ALA A 387 -29.70 6.87 -30.37
CA ALA A 387 -30.67 6.93 -29.28
C ALA A 387 -31.33 5.56 -29.00
N GLN A 388 -31.47 4.72 -30.01
CA GLN A 388 -32.00 3.36 -29.89
C GLN A 388 -31.17 2.45 -28.97
N SER A 389 -29.88 2.74 -28.79
CA SER A 389 -28.99 1.97 -27.90
C SER A 389 -29.04 2.41 -26.43
N ALA A 390 -29.59 3.58 -26.14
CA ALA A 390 -29.56 4.16 -24.79
C ALA A 390 -30.31 3.32 -23.73
N PRO A 391 -31.51 2.75 -23.99
CA PRO A 391 -32.20 1.92 -23.00
C PRO A 391 -31.39 0.68 -22.59
N PHE A 392 -30.71 0.04 -23.55
CA PHE A 392 -29.87 -1.13 -23.30
C PHE A 392 -28.61 -0.77 -22.50
N LEU A 393 -28.01 0.39 -22.77
CA LEU A 393 -26.83 0.87 -22.06
C LEU A 393 -27.13 1.31 -20.62
N ILE A 394 -28.33 1.85 -20.35
CA ILE A 394 -28.77 2.20 -19.00
C ILE A 394 -29.01 0.96 -18.14
N ALA A 395 -29.42 -0.17 -18.73
CA ALA A 395 -29.60 -1.41 -18.00
C ALA A 395 -28.28 -1.96 -17.42
N LEU A 396 -27.14 -1.72 -18.06
CA LEU A 396 -25.82 -2.21 -17.64
C LEU A 396 -25.38 -1.72 -16.25
N PRO A 397 -25.34 -0.41 -15.93
CA PRO A 397 -24.96 0.06 -14.60
C PRO A 397 -25.95 -0.40 -13.53
N VAL A 398 -27.24 -0.49 -13.86
CA VAL A 398 -28.26 -1.03 -12.93
C VAL A 398 -27.96 -2.48 -12.58
N LEU A 399 -27.71 -3.33 -13.58
CA LEU A 399 -27.34 -4.74 -13.37
C LEU A 399 -26.00 -4.88 -12.64
N THR A 400 -25.02 -4.03 -12.94
CA THR A 400 -23.70 -4.04 -12.30
C THR A 400 -23.79 -3.68 -10.81
N ILE A 401 -24.58 -2.65 -10.47
CA ILE A 401 -24.83 -2.26 -9.07
C ILE A 401 -25.65 -3.33 -8.35
N TRP A 402 -26.64 -3.93 -9.01
CA TRP A 402 -27.40 -5.04 -8.45
C TRP A 402 -26.51 -6.26 -8.16
N PHE A 403 -25.66 -6.64 -9.11
CA PHE A 403 -24.66 -7.69 -8.94
C PHE A 403 -23.70 -7.37 -7.80
N HIS A 404 -23.23 -6.13 -7.70
CA HIS A 404 -22.38 -5.72 -6.59
C HIS A 404 -23.07 -5.87 -5.23
N ARG A 405 -24.36 -5.49 -5.12
CA ARG A 405 -25.15 -5.72 -3.89
C ARG A 405 -25.34 -7.19 -3.59
N PHE A 406 -25.59 -8.02 -4.60
CA PHE A 406 -25.66 -9.47 -4.45
C PHE A 406 -24.35 -10.04 -3.89
N CYS A 407 -23.20 -9.68 -4.50
CA CYS A 407 -21.89 -10.10 -4.04
C CYS A 407 -21.55 -9.58 -2.63
N GLN A 408 -21.91 -8.34 -2.31
CA GLN A 408 -21.75 -7.79 -0.97
C GLN A 408 -22.56 -8.60 0.05
N GLY A 409 -23.83 -8.92 -0.22
CA GLY A 409 -24.65 -9.73 0.67
C GLY A 409 -24.12 -11.16 0.83
N ARG A 410 -23.67 -11.78 -0.27
CA ARG A 410 -23.31 -13.20 -0.30
C ARG A 410 -21.88 -13.51 0.16
N HIS A 411 -20.91 -12.65 -0.15
CA HIS A 411 -19.48 -12.95 0.00
C HIS A 411 -18.75 -12.03 0.97
N LYS A 412 -19.15 -10.75 1.12
CA LYS A 412 -18.43 -9.80 2.01
C LYS A 412 -18.38 -10.30 3.45
N SER A 413 -19.41 -11.01 3.90
CA SER A 413 -19.44 -11.57 5.26
C SER A 413 -18.26 -12.50 5.55
N ALA A 414 -17.74 -13.23 4.56
CA ALA A 414 -16.60 -14.13 4.77
C ALA A 414 -15.27 -13.39 5.05
N PHE A 415 -15.17 -12.12 4.63
CA PHE A 415 -13.99 -11.28 4.86
C PHE A 415 -14.09 -10.41 6.12
N VAL A 416 -15.31 -10.20 6.63
CA VAL A 416 -15.58 -9.27 7.74
C VAL A 416 -15.96 -9.99 9.02
N LYS A 417 -16.66 -11.13 8.91
CA LYS A 417 -17.16 -11.92 10.03
C LYS A 417 -16.44 -13.25 10.08
N TYR A 418 -15.92 -13.59 11.26
CA TYR A 418 -15.31 -14.90 11.47
C TYR A 418 -16.37 -15.91 11.94
N PRO A 419 -16.64 -16.98 11.19
CA PRO A 419 -17.70 -17.92 11.51
C PRO A 419 -17.37 -18.75 12.75
N LEU A 420 -18.33 -18.86 13.68
CA LEU A 420 -18.15 -19.57 14.96
C LEU A 420 -17.89 -21.07 14.79
N GLN A 421 -18.38 -21.67 13.71
CA GLN A 421 -18.12 -23.08 13.38
C GLN A 421 -16.62 -23.34 13.15
N GLU A 422 -15.97 -22.49 12.34
CA GLU A 422 -14.53 -22.57 12.07
C GLU A 422 -13.72 -22.29 13.34
N ALA A 423 -14.14 -21.31 14.14
CA ALA A 423 -13.50 -20.99 15.41
C ALA A 423 -13.47 -22.22 16.35
N MET A 424 -14.62 -22.88 16.52
CA MET A 424 -14.75 -24.07 17.37
C MET A 424 -13.97 -25.26 16.80
N MET A 425 -14.02 -25.47 15.48
CA MET A 425 -13.27 -26.54 14.82
C MET A 425 -11.76 -26.36 15.03
N LYS A 426 -11.24 -25.14 14.84
CA LYS A 426 -9.82 -24.82 15.04
C LYS A 426 -9.40 -25.00 16.49
N ASP A 427 -10.20 -24.53 17.44
CA ASP A 427 -9.94 -24.69 18.88
C ASP A 427 -9.93 -26.18 19.29
N THR A 428 -10.81 -27.00 18.70
CA THR A 428 -10.86 -28.45 18.96
C THR A 428 -9.62 -29.16 18.43
N LEU A 429 -9.19 -28.82 17.21
CA LEU A 429 -8.00 -29.39 16.58
C LEU A 429 -6.71 -29.00 17.33
N GLU A 430 -6.59 -27.74 17.76
CA GLU A 430 -5.44 -27.28 18.54
C GLU A 430 -5.37 -28.00 19.89
N ARG A 431 -6.49 -28.14 20.61
CA ARG A 431 -6.52 -28.87 21.87
C ARG A 431 -6.19 -30.37 21.70
N ALA A 432 -6.57 -30.96 20.57
CA ALA A 432 -6.22 -32.34 20.25
C ALA A 432 -4.73 -32.51 19.90
N ARG A 433 -4.13 -31.51 19.24
CA ARG A 433 -2.71 -31.50 18.88
C ARG A 433 -1.82 -31.25 20.10
N ASP A 434 -2.12 -30.20 20.87
CA ASP A 434 -1.31 -29.72 21.99
C ASP A 434 -2.16 -29.57 23.27
N PRO A 435 -2.52 -30.67 23.96
CA PRO A 435 -3.45 -30.64 25.08
C PRO A 435 -2.93 -29.87 26.30
N ASN A 436 -1.60 -29.77 26.45
CA ASN A 436 -0.94 -29.12 27.59
C ASN A 436 -0.47 -27.70 27.28
N PHE A 437 -0.87 -27.11 26.15
CA PHE A 437 -0.43 -25.76 25.77
C PHE A 437 -1.00 -24.71 26.72
N ASN A 438 -0.12 -24.04 27.46
CA ASN A 438 -0.52 -22.97 28.39
C ASN A 438 -0.58 -21.63 27.65
N LEU A 439 -1.79 -21.23 27.27
CA LEU A 439 -2.05 -20.00 26.52
C LEU A 439 -1.76 -18.70 27.31
N LYS A 440 -1.81 -18.76 28.65
CA LYS A 440 -1.69 -17.56 29.49
C LYS A 440 -0.31 -16.87 29.36
N PRO A 441 0.83 -17.55 29.60
CA PRO A 441 2.15 -16.92 29.44
C PRO A 441 2.37 -16.42 28.01
N TYR A 442 1.93 -17.20 27.00
CA TYR A 442 2.06 -16.81 25.60
C TYR A 442 1.34 -15.50 25.24
N LEU A 443 0.15 -15.24 25.82
CA LEU A 443 -0.65 -14.06 25.48
C LEU A 443 -0.47 -12.87 26.44
N GLN A 444 0.12 -13.08 27.62
CA GLN A 444 0.20 -12.05 28.65
C GLN A 444 1.08 -10.88 28.21
N ASP A 445 2.20 -11.17 27.54
CA ASP A 445 3.21 -10.17 27.19
C ASP A 445 3.16 -9.76 25.70
N ALA A 446 2.30 -10.42 24.91
CA ALA A 446 2.20 -10.23 23.46
C ALA A 446 1.91 -8.76 23.06
N TYR A 447 0.97 -8.11 23.76
CA TYR A 447 0.49 -6.75 23.48
C TYR A 447 1.07 -5.70 24.44
N ILE A 448 2.26 -5.93 24.99
CA ILE A 448 3.02 -4.88 25.67
C ILE A 448 3.57 -3.90 24.62
N HIS A 449 3.56 -2.60 24.95
CA HIS A 449 4.10 -1.59 24.05
C HIS A 449 5.59 -1.88 23.79
N PRO A 450 6.11 -1.81 22.55
CA PRO A 450 7.48 -2.19 22.22
C PRO A 450 8.55 -1.52 23.08
N VAL A 451 8.32 -0.28 23.54
CA VAL A 451 9.22 0.42 24.48
C VAL A 451 9.43 -0.34 25.79
N PHE A 452 8.41 -1.02 26.32
CA PHE A 452 8.47 -1.74 27.61
C PHE A 452 8.85 -3.21 27.48
N LYS A 453 8.97 -3.73 26.26
CA LYS A 453 9.61 -5.03 26.02
C LYS A 453 11.12 -4.79 26.16
N GLY A 454 11.72 -5.30 27.23
CA GLY A 454 13.15 -5.09 27.52
C GLY A 454 14.04 -5.77 26.48
N GLY A 455 15.30 -5.32 26.34
CA GLY A 455 16.27 -5.84 25.38
C GLY A 455 16.84 -7.24 25.69
N ASP A 456 16.15 -8.04 26.52
CA ASP A 456 16.54 -9.41 26.87
C ASP A 456 15.74 -10.48 26.08
N ASP A 457 14.69 -10.07 25.35
CA ASP A 457 13.76 -11.00 24.67
C ASP A 457 14.06 -11.21 23.17
N ASP A 458 15.00 -10.45 22.58
CA ASP A 458 15.35 -10.59 21.14
C ASP A 458 15.96 -11.97 20.82
N ASP A 459 16.50 -12.69 21.82
CA ASP A 459 17.02 -14.04 21.64
C ASP A 459 15.94 -15.14 21.81
N GLU A 460 14.82 -14.88 22.51
CA GLU A 460 13.76 -15.88 22.73
C GLU A 460 12.65 -15.84 21.66
N ASP A 461 12.28 -14.65 21.16
CA ASP A 461 11.30 -14.51 20.08
C ASP A 461 11.82 -15.07 18.74
N ASP A 462 13.14 -15.00 18.52
CA ASP A 462 13.82 -15.55 17.34
C ASP A 462 13.94 -17.09 17.40
N ASP A 463 13.95 -17.67 18.60
CA ASP A 463 13.96 -19.13 18.82
C ASP A 463 12.54 -19.72 18.76
N LEU A 464 11.53 -18.98 19.23
CA LEU A 464 10.12 -19.38 19.17
C LEU A 464 9.55 -19.27 17.74
N SER A 465 9.94 -18.24 16.98
CA SER A 465 9.59 -18.09 15.56
C SER A 465 10.22 -19.19 14.71
N LYS A 466 11.50 -19.54 14.94
CA LYS A 466 12.16 -20.71 14.34
C LYS A 466 11.43 -22.02 14.66
N LYS A 467 10.90 -22.16 15.88
CA LYS A 467 10.12 -23.33 16.31
C LYS A 467 8.77 -23.44 15.58
N LEU A 468 8.09 -22.32 15.36
CA LEU A 468 6.84 -22.26 14.59
C LEU A 468 7.06 -22.49 13.09
N GLU A 469 8.19 -22.04 12.54
CA GLU A 469 8.58 -22.35 11.16
C GLU A 469 8.91 -23.85 10.98
N THR A 470 9.56 -24.48 11.96
CA THR A 470 9.86 -25.92 11.94
C THR A 470 8.63 -26.80 12.15
N ASP A 471 7.64 -26.36 12.93
CA ASP A 471 6.35 -27.07 13.13
C ASP A 471 5.32 -26.81 12.03
N SER A 472 5.56 -25.83 11.15
CA SER A 472 4.80 -25.68 9.92
C SER A 472 5.18 -26.81 8.96
N VAL A 473 4.34 -27.85 8.89
CA VAL A 473 4.53 -28.93 7.91
C VAL A 473 4.53 -28.31 6.51
N LEU A 474 5.70 -28.14 5.93
CA LEU A 474 5.89 -27.83 4.52
C LEU A 474 5.15 -28.90 3.73
N VAL A 475 3.97 -28.58 3.19
CA VAL A 475 3.27 -29.46 2.27
C VAL A 475 4.20 -29.66 1.07
N PRO A 476 4.78 -30.86 0.86
CA PRO A 476 5.71 -31.06 -0.23
C PRO A 476 4.89 -30.98 -1.53
N THR A 477 5.03 -29.89 -2.27
CA THR A 477 4.54 -29.86 -3.64
C THR A 477 5.45 -30.79 -4.44
N LYS A 478 5.01 -32.04 -4.62
CA LYS A 478 5.73 -33.08 -5.36
C LYS A 478 5.86 -32.67 -6.82
N ARG A 479 6.88 -31.87 -7.15
CA ARG A 479 7.20 -31.48 -8.51
C ARG A 479 8.02 -32.62 -9.13
N GLN A 480 7.35 -33.54 -9.83
CA GLN A 480 8.04 -34.47 -10.72
C GLN A 480 8.60 -33.68 -11.91
N SER A 481 9.82 -33.16 -11.77
CA SER A 481 10.61 -32.71 -12.91
C SER A 481 11.24 -33.94 -13.57
N ARG A 482 10.59 -34.50 -14.60
CA ARG A 482 11.27 -35.34 -15.58
C ARG A 482 12.03 -34.42 -16.53
N LYS A 483 13.34 -34.26 -16.34
CA LYS A 483 14.28 -34.05 -17.45
C LYS A 483 15.72 -34.34 -17.04
N ASN A 484 16.30 -35.25 -17.81
CA ASN A 484 17.66 -35.76 -17.75
C ASN A 484 18.69 -34.65 -18.04
N THR A 485 19.72 -34.53 -17.19
CA THR A 485 21.08 -34.12 -17.61
C THR A 485 22.11 -34.77 -16.65
N PRO A 486 23.25 -35.30 -17.14
CA PRO A 486 24.18 -36.09 -16.33
C PRO A 486 25.34 -35.27 -15.75
N ALA A 487 25.94 -35.87 -14.71
CA ALA A 487 27.29 -35.69 -14.16
C ALA A 487 27.45 -34.85 -12.86
N PRO A 488 28.21 -35.37 -11.85
CA PRO A 488 28.29 -34.81 -10.50
C PRO A 488 29.55 -33.96 -10.29
N SER A 489 29.46 -32.87 -9.52
CA SER A 489 30.64 -32.25 -8.92
C SER A 489 30.92 -32.88 -7.55
N ARG A 490 32.08 -33.55 -7.47
CA ARG A 490 32.73 -33.95 -6.23
C ARG A 490 33.09 -32.69 -5.43
N ILE A 491 32.65 -32.59 -4.18
CA ILE A 491 33.43 -32.23 -2.98
C ILE A 491 32.53 -32.51 -1.78
N SER A 492 32.91 -33.52 -1.02
CA SER A 492 32.34 -33.93 0.26
C SER A 492 33.07 -33.24 1.41
N LYS A 493 32.32 -32.73 2.41
CA LYS A 493 32.41 -33.10 3.84
C LYS A 493 31.88 -31.98 4.73
N ALA A 494 30.69 -32.17 5.30
CA ALA A 494 30.40 -31.96 6.71
C ALA A 494 29.06 -32.65 7.04
N SER A 495 29.04 -33.32 8.18
CA SER A 495 28.08 -34.31 8.68
C SER A 495 26.67 -33.79 8.95
N SER A 496 25.67 -34.60 8.59
CA SER A 496 24.33 -34.60 9.20
C SER A 496 24.13 -35.92 9.95
N PRO A 497 23.45 -35.95 11.12
CA PRO A 497 23.20 -37.18 11.85
C PRO A 497 22.09 -37.99 11.18
N SER A 498 22.31 -39.29 11.03
CA SER A 498 21.41 -40.28 10.46
C SER A 498 20.20 -40.53 11.37
N LEU A 499 19.00 -40.51 10.77
CA LEU A 499 17.76 -41.07 11.34
C LEU A 499 17.83 -42.61 11.36
N SER A 500 17.40 -43.21 12.47
CA SER A 500 17.31 -44.66 12.68
C SER A 500 16.15 -45.29 11.88
N GLU A 501 16.46 -46.40 11.20
CA GLU A 501 15.49 -47.26 10.52
C GLU A 501 14.56 -47.94 11.53
N VAL A 502 13.25 -47.86 11.26
CA VAL A 502 12.22 -48.69 11.92
C VAL A 502 12.19 -50.05 11.23
N VAL A 503 12.58 -51.08 11.98
CA VAL A 503 12.43 -52.50 11.62
C VAL A 503 10.94 -52.82 11.46
N LYS A 504 10.59 -53.39 10.29
CA LYS A 504 9.31 -54.08 10.08
C LYS A 504 9.50 -55.54 10.47
N ASP A 505 8.93 -55.95 11.59
CA ASP A 505 8.64 -57.37 11.82
C ASP A 505 7.40 -57.73 10.99
N GLY A 506 7.62 -58.59 10.02
CA GLY A 506 6.59 -59.42 9.43
C GLY A 506 6.83 -60.85 9.91
N ASP A 507 5.77 -61.52 10.30
CA ASP A 507 5.73 -62.97 10.40
C ASP A 507 4.38 -63.46 9.82
N PRO A 508 4.34 -64.72 9.36
CA PRO A 508 3.65 -65.14 8.12
C PRO A 508 2.13 -65.22 8.15
#